data_AF-A0A2N2C3U0-F1
#
_entry.id   AF-A0A2N2C3U0-F1
#
_cell.length_a   1.000
_cell.length_b   1.000
_cell.length_c   1.000
_cell.angle_alpha   90.00
_cell.angle_beta   90.00
_cell.angle_gamma   90.00
#
_symmetry.space_group_name_H-M   'P 1'
#
loop_
_entity.id
_entity.type
_entity.pdbx_description
1 polymer ?
#
loop_
_entity_poly.entity_id
_entity_poly.type
_entity_poly.pdbx_seq_one_letter_code
_entity_poly.pdbx_strand_id
1 'polypeptide(L)'
;MNISDAYVKNDDFYRSEEIFQQYIFQYQQYLRSLSTKQMSRECISGINRLQRQSLRSSSQLNIHVKVGDVCFIDFGQVYINEAGYQHFGLVLSIVNHKAFVLPMTSNSTTYQYANDPSRIEHGKNHLYQLGWIDGLNKQSVAFLNDCKFINTARIIAIKGHIDVNGELFTEIVERVKDSIFP
;
A
#
# COMPACT_ATOMS: atom_id res chain seq x y z
N MET A 1 -29.11 1.93 -8.51
CA MET A 1 -28.89 3.37 -8.24
C MET A 1 -27.41 3.66 -8.46
N ASN A 2 -27.06 4.55 -9.41
CA ASN A 2 -25.70 5.09 -9.48
C ASN A 2 -25.50 5.88 -8.18
N ILE A 3 -24.52 5.50 -7.36
CA ILE A 3 -24.16 6.21 -6.12
C ILE A 3 -23.40 7.51 -6.47
N SER A 4 -23.68 8.12 -7.62
CA SER A 4 -22.92 9.27 -8.14
C SER A 4 -23.16 10.55 -7.35
N ASP A 5 -24.26 10.65 -6.61
CA ASP A 5 -24.67 11.92 -5.98
C ASP A 5 -25.14 11.77 -4.52
N ALA A 6 -24.90 10.62 -3.89
CA ALA A 6 -25.35 10.35 -2.53
C ALA A 6 -24.35 10.92 -1.50
N TYR A 7 -24.37 12.23 -1.27
CA TYR A 7 -24.00 12.76 0.05
C TYR A 7 -25.11 12.31 1.03
N VAL A 8 -24.84 11.26 1.80
CA VAL A 8 -25.75 10.78 2.83
C VAL A 8 -25.88 11.87 3.89
N LYS A 9 -27.02 12.59 3.90
CA LYS A 9 -27.40 13.44 5.03
C LYS A 9 -27.69 12.52 6.23
N ASN A 10 -27.17 12.88 7.40
CA ASN A 10 -27.04 12.03 8.59
C ASN A 10 -28.33 11.45 9.20
N ASP A 11 -29.53 11.76 8.68
CA ASP A 11 -30.78 11.55 9.44
C ASP A 11 -31.78 10.52 8.87
N ASP A 12 -31.44 9.72 7.84
CA ASP A 12 -32.35 8.67 7.35
C ASP A 12 -31.94 7.25 7.82
N PHE A 13 -32.48 6.81 8.95
CA PHE A 13 -32.27 5.46 9.48
C PHE A 13 -32.74 4.36 8.51
N TYR A 14 -33.90 4.54 7.87
CA TYR A 14 -34.42 3.57 6.87
C TYR A 14 -33.51 3.43 5.64
N ARG A 15 -32.86 4.52 5.24
CA ARG A 15 -31.86 4.50 4.15
C ARG A 15 -30.58 3.77 4.55
N SER A 16 -30.27 3.72 5.85
CA SER A 16 -29.07 3.04 6.35
C SER A 16 -29.16 1.52 6.23
N GLU A 17 -30.33 0.93 6.52
CA GLU A 17 -30.54 -0.52 6.37
C GLU A 17 -30.54 -0.93 4.89
N GLU A 18 -31.16 -0.14 4.00
CA GLU A 18 -31.13 -0.41 2.55
C GLU A 18 -29.69 -0.38 2.00
N ILE A 19 -28.90 0.64 2.37
CA ILE A 19 -27.48 0.74 2.00
C ILE A 19 -26.70 -0.45 2.53
N PHE A 20 -26.94 -0.86 3.79
CA PHE A 20 -26.29 -2.01 4.40
C PHE A 20 -26.57 -3.29 3.60
N GLN A 21 -27.84 -3.60 3.35
CA GLN A 21 -28.23 -4.80 2.60
C GLN A 21 -27.69 -4.77 1.17
N GLN A 22 -27.73 -3.60 0.52
CA GLN A 22 -27.15 -3.43 -0.82
C GLN A 22 -25.64 -3.68 -0.82
N TYR A 23 -24.90 -3.12 0.14
CA TYR A 23 -23.47 -3.32 0.27
C TYR A 23 -23.13 -4.79 0.49
N ILE A 24 -23.80 -5.46 1.44
CA ILE A 24 -23.56 -6.88 1.73
C ILE A 24 -23.83 -7.73 0.49
N PHE A 25 -24.96 -7.52 -0.20
CA PHE A 25 -25.29 -8.27 -1.40
C PHE A 25 -24.25 -8.06 -2.51
N GLN A 26 -23.93 -6.81 -2.85
CA GLN A 26 -22.96 -6.50 -3.90
C GLN A 26 -21.57 -7.03 -3.58
N TYR A 27 -21.13 -6.87 -2.33
CA TYR A 27 -19.82 -7.32 -1.89
C TYR A 27 -19.71 -8.86 -1.88
N GLN A 28 -20.77 -9.58 -1.53
CA GLN A 28 -20.82 -11.04 -1.67
C GLN A 28 -20.72 -11.50 -3.14
N GLN A 29 -21.42 -10.83 -4.07
CA GLN A 29 -21.30 -11.14 -5.50
C GLN A 29 -19.88 -10.83 -6.02
N TYR A 30 -19.32 -9.69 -5.61
CA TYR A 30 -17.94 -9.33 -5.92
C TYR A 30 -16.96 -10.40 -5.45
N LEU A 31 -17.00 -10.81 -4.18
CA LEU A 31 -16.12 -11.85 -3.65
C LEU A 31 -16.22 -13.16 -4.44
N ARG A 32 -17.42 -13.60 -4.80
CA ARG A 32 -17.66 -14.81 -5.59
C ARG A 32 -17.12 -14.72 -7.02
N SER A 33 -16.97 -13.52 -7.56
CA SER A 33 -16.39 -13.30 -8.89
C SER A 33 -14.85 -13.33 -8.92
N LEU A 34 -14.20 -13.21 -7.75
CA LEU A 34 -12.74 -13.20 -7.66
C LEU A 34 -12.14 -14.60 -7.73
N SER A 35 -10.89 -14.70 -8.21
CA SER A 35 -10.10 -15.92 -8.02
C SER A 35 -9.87 -16.20 -6.54
N THR A 36 -9.67 -17.46 -6.16
CA THR A 36 -9.40 -17.87 -4.76
C THR A 36 -8.28 -17.06 -4.12
N LYS A 37 -7.23 -16.76 -4.89
CA LYS A 37 -6.07 -15.97 -4.43
C LYS A 37 -6.44 -14.51 -4.15
N GLN A 38 -7.23 -13.89 -5.04
CA GLN A 38 -7.68 -12.50 -4.84
C GLN A 38 -8.70 -12.41 -3.71
N MET A 39 -9.67 -13.32 -3.67
CA MET A 39 -10.65 -13.41 -2.58
C MET A 39 -9.96 -13.56 -1.22
N SER A 40 -8.92 -14.40 -1.11
CA SER A 40 -8.16 -14.55 0.13
C SER A 40 -7.51 -13.24 0.58
N ARG A 41 -6.91 -12.48 -0.36
CA ARG A 41 -6.28 -11.19 -0.07
C ARG A 41 -7.31 -10.15 0.39
N GLU A 42 -8.44 -10.09 -0.30
CA GLU A 42 -9.58 -9.24 0.01
C GLU A 42 -10.09 -9.50 1.43
N CYS A 43 -10.36 -10.77 1.76
CA CYS A 43 -10.84 -11.16 3.08
C CYS A 43 -9.81 -10.93 4.19
N ILE A 44 -8.54 -11.29 3.99
CA ILE A 44 -7.47 -11.09 4.99
C ILE A 44 -7.32 -9.60 5.30
N SER A 45 -7.29 -8.76 4.26
CA SER A 45 -7.16 -7.32 4.43
C SER A 45 -8.39 -6.71 5.12
N GLY A 46 -9.59 -7.17 4.78
CA GLY A 46 -10.82 -6.82 5.47
C GLY A 46 -10.79 -7.17 6.96
N ILE A 47 -10.35 -8.38 7.32
CA ILE A 47 -10.21 -8.83 8.72
C ILE A 47 -9.20 -7.97 9.46
N ASN A 48 -8.03 -7.72 8.87
CA ASN A 48 -7.01 -6.84 9.46
C ASN A 48 -7.56 -5.44 9.73
N ARG A 49 -8.31 -4.87 8.79
CA ARG A 49 -8.98 -3.57 8.97
C ARG A 49 -9.96 -3.61 10.13
N LEU A 50 -10.84 -4.60 10.20
CA LEU A 50 -11.81 -4.72 11.30
C LEU A 50 -11.14 -4.82 12.68
N GLN A 51 -10.02 -5.53 12.77
CA GLN A 51 -9.28 -5.73 14.02
C GLN A 51 -8.42 -4.51 14.42
N ARG A 52 -7.90 -3.75 13.44
CA ARG A 52 -6.82 -2.77 13.67
C ARG A 52 -7.26 -1.32 13.43
N GLN A 53 -8.45 -1.06 12.88
CA GLN A 53 -8.91 0.29 12.57
C GLN A 53 -9.07 1.21 13.80
N SER A 54 -9.23 0.66 14.99
CA SER A 54 -9.30 1.41 16.25
C SER A 54 -7.92 1.78 16.82
N LEU A 55 -6.84 1.25 16.25
CA LEU A 55 -5.48 1.49 16.73
C LEU A 55 -4.94 2.81 16.19
N ARG A 56 -4.33 3.60 17.08
CA ARG A 56 -3.70 4.87 16.74
C ARG A 56 -2.35 4.69 16.07
N SER A 57 -1.63 3.61 16.37
CA SER A 57 -0.32 3.34 15.79
C SER A 57 0.12 1.88 15.96
N SER A 58 1.22 1.52 15.31
CA SER A 58 1.85 0.19 15.44
C SER A 58 2.40 -0.10 16.84
N SER A 59 2.65 0.91 17.68
CA SER A 59 3.20 0.69 19.03
C SER A 59 2.24 -0.07 19.94
N GLN A 60 0.92 0.07 19.72
CA GLN A 60 -0.10 -0.72 20.43
C GLN A 60 -0.06 -2.21 20.07
N LEU A 61 0.73 -2.58 19.06
CA LEU A 61 1.00 -3.96 18.65
C LEU A 61 2.44 -4.37 18.97
N ASN A 62 3.17 -3.57 19.75
CA ASN A 62 4.59 -3.74 20.06
C ASN A 62 5.50 -3.75 18.81
N ILE A 63 5.09 -3.04 17.75
CA ILE A 63 5.89 -2.85 16.53
C ILE A 63 6.40 -1.41 16.50
N HIS A 64 7.72 -1.24 16.62
CA HIS A 64 8.38 0.07 16.70
C HIS A 64 9.13 0.38 15.40
N VAL A 65 8.42 1.05 14.50
CA VAL A 65 8.88 1.35 13.13
C VAL A 65 9.77 2.60 13.13
N LYS A 66 10.82 2.59 12.31
CA LYS A 66 11.74 3.69 12.06
C LYS A 66 11.80 4.05 10.58
N VAL A 67 12.29 5.25 10.29
CA VAL A 67 12.64 5.65 8.92
C VAL A 67 13.75 4.73 8.41
N GLY A 68 13.67 4.31 7.15
CA GLY A 68 14.57 3.32 6.55
C GLY A 68 14.08 1.88 6.67
N ASP A 69 13.09 1.59 7.54
CA ASP A 69 12.58 0.23 7.67
C ASP A 69 11.84 -0.23 6.41
N VAL A 70 12.16 -1.44 5.96
CA VAL A 70 11.34 -2.18 5.01
C VAL A 70 10.36 -3.04 5.76
N CYS A 71 9.08 -2.74 5.58
CA CYS A 71 7.99 -3.34 6.32
C CYS A 71 7.12 -4.22 5.40
N PHE A 72 6.55 -5.27 5.97
CA PHE A 72 5.40 -5.96 5.41
C PHE A 72 4.13 -5.26 5.89
N ILE A 73 3.31 -4.76 4.96
CA ILE A 73 2.27 -3.77 5.21
C ILE A 73 0.96 -4.24 4.58
N ASP A 74 -0.16 -4.02 5.27
CA ASP A 74 -1.50 -4.13 4.67
C ASP A 74 -2.01 -2.78 4.15
N PHE A 75 -1.93 -2.59 2.84
CA PHE A 75 -2.40 -1.39 2.16
C PHE A 75 -3.93 -1.31 2.05
N GLY A 76 -4.66 -2.40 2.31
CA GLY A 76 -6.12 -2.38 2.24
C GLY A 76 -6.68 -2.76 0.87
N GLN A 77 -8.01 -2.66 0.78
CA GLN A 77 -8.76 -2.73 -0.47
C GLN A 77 -8.58 -1.39 -1.19
N VAL A 78 -8.17 -1.40 -2.47
CA VAL A 78 -7.79 -0.19 -3.22
C VAL A 78 -8.31 -0.22 -4.64
N TYR A 79 -8.25 0.92 -5.32
CA TYR A 79 -8.57 1.02 -6.74
C TYR A 79 -7.47 0.43 -7.63
N ILE A 80 -7.81 0.19 -8.89
CA ILE A 80 -6.85 -0.23 -9.91
C ILE A 80 -5.72 0.81 -10.00
N ASN A 81 -4.49 0.31 -10.16
CA ASN A 81 -3.22 1.06 -10.18
C ASN A 81 -2.65 1.48 -8.82
N GLU A 82 -3.33 1.17 -7.71
CA GLU A 82 -2.74 1.27 -6.37
C GLU A 82 -2.20 -0.10 -5.89
N ALA A 83 -1.12 -0.07 -5.11
CA ALA A 83 -0.68 -1.22 -4.34
C ALA A 83 -1.71 -1.51 -3.24
N GLY A 84 -2.43 -2.62 -3.41
CA GLY A 84 -3.47 -3.09 -2.49
C GLY A 84 -3.07 -4.33 -1.74
N TYR A 85 -3.76 -4.63 -0.64
CA TYR A 85 -3.51 -5.79 0.20
C TYR A 85 -2.10 -5.79 0.78
N GLN A 86 -1.56 -6.98 1.04
CA GLN A 86 -0.30 -7.16 1.70
C GLN A 86 0.88 -7.09 0.72
N HIS A 87 1.71 -6.06 0.88
CA HIS A 87 2.95 -5.84 0.12
C HIS A 87 4.07 -5.34 1.02
N PHE A 88 5.29 -5.34 0.48
CA PHE A 88 6.39 -4.64 1.13
C PHE A 88 6.27 -3.14 0.89
N GLY A 89 6.80 -2.33 1.81
CA GLY A 89 7.00 -0.91 1.60
C GLY A 89 8.15 -0.39 2.46
N LEU A 90 8.86 0.60 1.93
CA LEU A 90 9.94 1.31 2.61
C LEU A 90 9.38 2.53 3.33
N VAL A 91 9.75 2.73 4.59
CA VAL A 91 9.36 3.90 5.37
C VAL A 91 10.32 5.06 5.07
N LEU A 92 9.80 6.11 4.43
CA LEU A 92 10.57 7.30 4.05
C LEU A 92 10.48 8.42 5.09
N SER A 93 9.35 8.54 5.80
CA SER A 93 9.21 9.48 6.91
C SER A 93 8.13 9.01 7.90
N ILE A 94 8.15 9.54 9.12
CA ILE A 94 7.12 9.30 10.13
C ILE A 94 6.66 10.64 10.68
N VAL A 95 5.36 10.92 10.60
CA VAL A 95 4.73 12.15 11.08
C VAL A 95 3.42 11.79 11.78
N ASN A 96 3.28 12.20 13.05
CA ASN A 96 2.06 11.99 13.86
C ASN A 96 1.48 10.56 13.74
N HIS A 97 2.29 9.54 14.08
CA HIS A 97 1.92 8.12 14.01
C HIS A 97 1.60 7.56 12.61
N LYS A 98 1.70 8.38 11.56
CA LYS A 98 1.61 7.93 10.17
C LYS A 98 3.00 7.78 9.58
N ALA A 99 3.18 6.75 8.78
CA ALA A 99 4.39 6.56 7.99
C ALA A 99 4.12 6.99 6.55
N PHE A 100 4.98 7.83 5.98
CA PHE A 100 5.05 7.99 4.53
C PHE A 100 5.84 6.80 3.98
N VAL A 101 5.16 5.98 3.18
CA VAL A 101 5.73 4.73 2.69
C VAL A 101 5.79 4.72 1.17
N LEU A 102 6.84 4.09 0.65
CA LEU A 102 7.05 3.77 -0.75
C LEU A 102 6.71 2.28 -0.97
N PRO A 103 5.59 1.94 -1.64
CA PRO A 103 5.23 0.56 -1.90
C PRO A 103 6.25 -0.16 -2.80
N MET A 104 6.40 -1.46 -2.58
CA MET A 104 7.41 -2.29 -3.24
C MET A 104 6.82 -3.61 -3.76
N THR A 105 7.45 -4.14 -4.80
CA THR A 105 7.19 -5.50 -5.31
C THR A 105 8.49 -6.26 -5.54
N SER A 106 8.42 -7.58 -5.36
CA SER A 106 9.51 -8.50 -5.75
C SER A 106 9.09 -9.38 -6.94
N ASN A 107 8.11 -8.92 -7.73
CA ASN A 107 7.71 -9.58 -8.97
C ASN A 107 8.86 -9.46 -9.98
N SER A 108 9.40 -10.61 -10.43
CA SER A 108 10.54 -10.68 -11.34
C SER A 108 10.26 -10.03 -12.69
N THR A 109 9.04 -10.14 -13.19
CA THR A 109 8.60 -9.50 -14.43
C THR A 109 8.60 -7.98 -14.27
N THR A 110 8.06 -7.45 -13.17
CA THR A 110 8.15 -6.00 -12.87
C THR A 110 9.60 -5.54 -12.72
N TYR A 111 10.45 -6.35 -12.09
CA TYR A 111 11.88 -6.07 -11.97
C TYR A 111 12.53 -5.93 -13.34
N GLN A 112 12.40 -6.92 -14.22
CA GLN A 112 12.93 -6.86 -15.58
C GLN A 112 12.39 -5.64 -16.35
N TYR A 113 11.09 -5.34 -16.22
CA TYR A 113 10.47 -4.18 -16.87
C TYR A 113 10.97 -2.82 -16.37
N ALA A 114 11.45 -2.73 -15.12
CA ALA A 114 11.95 -1.47 -14.57
C ALA A 114 13.29 -1.02 -15.19
N ASN A 115 14.02 -1.93 -15.86
CA ASN A 115 15.31 -1.64 -16.51
C ASN A 115 15.23 -1.44 -18.03
N ASP A 116 14.05 -1.47 -18.64
CA ASP A 116 13.90 -1.40 -20.09
C ASP A 116 14.20 0.04 -20.60
N PRO A 117 15.32 0.28 -21.33
CA PRO A 117 15.72 1.62 -21.73
C PRO A 117 14.76 2.28 -22.72
N SER A 118 14.01 1.47 -23.49
CA SER A 118 13.00 1.95 -24.45
C SER A 118 11.83 2.69 -23.77
N ARG A 119 11.76 2.66 -22.44
CA ARG A 119 10.67 3.22 -21.64
C ARG A 119 10.98 4.58 -21.02
N ILE A 120 12.25 5.00 -20.96
CA ILE A 120 12.64 6.34 -20.47
C ILE A 120 11.96 7.42 -21.33
N GLU A 121 11.74 7.15 -22.63
CA GLU A 121 11.03 8.02 -23.57
C GLU A 121 9.48 7.95 -23.48
N HIS A 122 8.90 7.01 -22.71
CA HIS A 122 7.46 6.72 -22.71
C HIS A 122 6.80 6.82 -21.32
N GLY A 123 7.37 7.59 -20.39
CA GLY A 123 6.67 8.00 -19.16
C GLY A 123 6.53 6.92 -18.08
N LYS A 124 7.40 5.89 -18.06
CA LYS A 124 7.40 4.86 -16.99
C LYS A 124 8.47 5.08 -15.91
N ASN A 125 8.80 6.34 -15.65
CA ASN A 125 9.72 6.79 -14.60
C ASN A 125 9.21 6.54 -13.17
N HIS A 126 8.05 5.89 -12.99
CA HIS A 126 7.46 5.60 -11.69
C HIS A 126 7.96 4.27 -11.07
N LEU A 127 8.78 3.50 -11.78
CA LEU A 127 9.41 2.28 -11.26
C LEU A 127 10.89 2.54 -10.99
N TYR A 128 11.38 2.10 -9.83
CA TYR A 128 12.80 2.20 -9.49
C TYR A 128 13.31 0.86 -8.95
N GLN A 129 14.42 0.36 -9.51
CA GLN A 129 15.02 -0.87 -9.03
C GLN A 129 15.83 -0.62 -7.77
N LEU A 130 15.47 -1.31 -6.69
CA LEU A 130 16.18 -1.24 -5.41
C LEU A 130 17.29 -2.29 -5.29
N GLY A 131 17.32 -3.27 -6.20
CA GLY A 131 18.21 -4.41 -6.08
C GLY A 131 17.88 -5.30 -4.88
N TRP A 132 18.91 -5.86 -4.26
CA TRP A 132 18.79 -6.66 -3.03
C TRP A 132 18.88 -5.75 -1.80
N ILE A 133 17.95 -5.93 -0.87
CA ILE A 133 17.95 -5.25 0.43
C ILE A 133 18.12 -6.31 1.51
N ASP A 134 18.99 -6.04 2.48
CA ASP A 134 19.24 -6.93 3.61
C ASP A 134 17.94 -7.26 4.35
N GLY A 135 17.74 -8.57 4.61
CA GLY A 135 16.52 -9.12 5.22
C GLY A 135 15.42 -9.51 4.23
N LEU A 136 15.50 -9.10 2.97
CA LEU A 136 14.65 -9.61 1.90
C LEU A 136 15.30 -10.81 1.20
N ASN A 137 14.49 -11.63 0.53
CA ASN A 137 14.95 -12.84 -0.17
C ASN A 137 14.91 -12.72 -1.70
N LYS A 138 14.60 -11.52 -2.22
CA LYS A 138 14.45 -11.25 -3.64
C LYS A 138 14.80 -9.80 -3.94
N GLN A 139 15.24 -9.58 -5.18
CA GLN A 139 15.35 -8.25 -5.74
C GLN A 139 13.98 -7.54 -5.73
N SER A 140 14.01 -6.24 -5.48
CA SER A 140 12.79 -5.44 -5.29
C SER A 140 12.75 -4.22 -6.19
N VAL A 141 11.53 -3.80 -6.52
CA VAL A 141 11.20 -2.58 -7.27
C VAL A 141 10.30 -1.71 -6.40
N ALA A 142 10.56 -0.41 -6.41
CA ALA A 142 9.74 0.63 -5.81
C ALA A 142 8.74 1.20 -6.82
N PHE A 143 7.51 1.47 -6.37
CA PHE A 143 6.49 2.22 -7.11
C PHE A 143 6.49 3.68 -6.65
N LEU A 144 7.32 4.51 -7.27
CA LEU A 144 7.55 5.90 -6.86
C LEU A 144 6.26 6.74 -6.85
N ASN A 145 5.37 6.50 -7.82
CA ASN A 145 4.09 7.22 -7.95
C ASN A 145 3.00 6.77 -6.97
N ASP A 146 3.24 5.72 -6.18
CA ASP A 146 2.25 5.17 -5.24
C ASP A 146 2.63 5.42 -3.78
N CYS A 147 3.59 6.34 -3.55
CA CYS A 147 3.93 6.79 -2.21
C CYS A 147 2.72 7.37 -1.50
N LYS A 148 2.50 6.97 -0.25
CA LYS A 148 1.35 7.46 0.54
C LYS A 148 1.59 7.44 2.04
N PHE A 149 0.88 8.31 2.75
CA PHE A 149 0.84 8.25 4.20
C PHE A 149 -0.15 7.20 4.68
N ILE A 150 0.34 6.21 5.43
CA ILE A 150 -0.47 5.18 6.07
C ILE A 150 -0.46 5.34 7.59
N ASN A 151 -1.51 4.91 8.27
CA ASN A 151 -1.43 4.69 9.71
C ASN A 151 -0.47 3.50 9.96
N THR A 152 0.52 3.68 10.85
CA THR A 152 1.50 2.63 11.19
C THR A 152 0.84 1.35 11.71
N ALA A 153 -0.39 1.40 12.26
CA ALA A 153 -1.16 0.22 12.63
C ALA A 153 -1.37 -0.79 11.48
N ARG A 154 -1.20 -0.38 10.21
CA ARG A 154 -1.21 -1.24 9.01
C ARG A 154 0.06 -2.09 8.84
N ILE A 155 1.14 -1.77 9.55
CA ILE A 155 2.42 -2.48 9.46
C ILE A 155 2.31 -3.79 10.23
N ILE A 156 2.54 -4.91 9.54
CA ILE A 156 2.44 -6.27 10.09
C ILE A 156 3.77 -6.68 10.71
N ALA A 157 4.89 -6.38 10.05
CA ALA A 157 6.23 -6.74 10.53
C ALA A 157 7.30 -5.89 9.86
N ILE A 158 8.41 -5.65 10.57
CA ILE A 158 9.65 -5.11 10.01
C ILE A 158 10.46 -6.29 9.47
N LYS A 159 11.02 -6.15 8.27
CA LYS A 159 11.64 -7.26 7.52
C LYS A 159 13.04 -6.94 7.00
N GLY A 160 13.40 -5.66 6.93
CA GLY A 160 14.72 -5.20 6.54
C GLY A 160 14.88 -3.73 6.91
N HIS A 161 16.05 -3.18 6.61
CA HIS A 161 16.36 -1.78 6.85
C HIS A 161 17.34 -1.29 5.79
N ILE A 162 17.10 -0.08 5.27
CA ILE A 162 18.03 0.66 4.41
C ILE A 162 18.60 1.79 5.26
N ASP A 163 19.93 1.92 5.27
CA ASP A 163 20.60 3.01 5.98
C ASP A 163 20.15 4.37 5.45
N VAL A 164 19.55 5.16 6.33
CA VAL A 164 18.99 6.49 6.03
C VAL A 164 20.05 7.53 5.68
N ASN A 165 21.32 7.28 6.04
CA ASN A 165 22.45 8.13 5.65
C ASN A 165 23.19 7.60 4.42
N GLY A 166 22.75 6.45 3.89
CA GLY A 166 23.35 5.82 2.73
C GLY A 166 22.94 6.47 1.41
N GLU A 167 23.77 6.27 0.39
CA GLU A 167 23.53 6.78 -0.97
C GLU A 167 22.20 6.26 -1.54
N LEU A 168 21.88 4.98 -1.33
CA LEU A 168 20.65 4.37 -1.81
C LEU A 168 19.40 5.07 -1.25
N PHE A 169 19.36 5.35 0.04
CA PHE A 169 18.21 6.03 0.65
C PHE A 169 18.06 7.46 0.12
N THR A 170 19.19 8.16 -0.04
CA THR A 170 19.23 9.51 -0.60
C THR A 170 18.69 9.54 -2.03
N GLU A 171 19.17 8.64 -2.90
CA GLU A 171 18.70 8.54 -4.27
C GLU A 171 17.19 8.23 -4.32
N ILE A 172 16.71 7.29 -3.50
CA ILE A 172 15.27 6.96 -3.45
C ILE A 172 14.43 8.21 -3.13
N VAL A 173 14.84 9.00 -2.14
CA VAL A 173 14.11 10.21 -1.74
C VAL A 173 14.09 11.24 -2.87
N GLU A 174 15.20 11.43 -3.58
CA GLU A 174 15.27 12.31 -4.76
C GLU A 174 14.35 11.84 -5.88
N ARG A 175 14.41 10.55 -6.24
CA ARG A 175 13.53 9.95 -7.26
C ARG A 175 12.05 10.09 -6.93
N VAL A 176 11.68 9.94 -5.65
CA VAL A 176 10.29 10.15 -5.21
C VAL A 176 9.88 11.62 -5.41
N LYS A 177 10.74 12.59 -5.04
CA LYS A 177 10.45 14.01 -5.26
C LYS A 177 10.25 14.32 -6.74
N ASP A 178 11.16 13.85 -7.59
CA ASP A 178 11.10 14.07 -9.04
C ASP A 178 9.87 13.41 -9.67
N SER A 179 9.40 12.28 -9.11
CA SER A 179 8.20 11.60 -9.60
C SER A 179 6.89 12.34 -9.26
N ILE A 180 6.89 13.14 -8.18
CA ILE A 180 5.72 13.89 -7.70
C ILE A 180 5.71 15.30 -8.31
N PHE A 181 6.88 15.92 -8.45
CA PHE A 181 7.07 17.27 -8.98
C PHE A 181 8.03 17.25 -10.19
N PRO A 182 7.61 16.66 -11.32
CA PRO A 182 8.43 16.55 -12.52
C PRO A 182 8.69 17.89 -13.22
#